data_AF-A0A2M9QBE8-F1
#
_entry.id   AF-A0A2M9QBE8-F1
#
_cell.length_a   1.000
_cell.length_b   1.000
_cell.length_c   1.000
_cell.angle_alpha   90.00
_cell.angle_beta   90.00
_cell.angle_gamma   90.00
#
_symmetry.space_group_name_H-M   'P 1'
#
loop_
_entity.id
_entity.type
_entity.pdbx_description
1 polymer ?
#
loop_
_entity_poly.entity_id
_entity_poly.type
_entity_poly.pdbx_seq_one_letter_code
_entity_poly.pdbx_strand_id
1 'polypeptide(L)'
;MKTLYSKFVVTTMLVMIGSLCIGFLATNTYYHQVVKEKNDAKNVKIAQDIAKYIESSKPDDLDNYLTTLGEIGYQIYATNGNEGHFFGGKYRDKTLPSNTVKHVLNGGIYHGMRDFPKETFVTGFFANELINTIGVPFTYENKQYALFIRPDIRLLFS
;
A
#
# COMPACT_ATOMS: atom_id res chain seq x y z
N MET A 1 -26.91 -42.14 28.07
CA MET A 1 -25.90 -41.17 28.57
C MET A 1 -25.07 -40.48 27.46
N LYS A 2 -25.07 -40.94 26.20
CA LYS A 2 -24.30 -40.30 25.11
C LYS A 2 -24.90 -39.01 24.52
N THR A 3 -26.16 -38.71 24.81
CA THR A 3 -26.92 -37.64 24.12
C THR A 3 -26.76 -36.25 24.73
N LEU A 4 -26.62 -36.12 26.06
CA LEU A 4 -26.51 -34.82 26.71
C LEU A 4 -25.10 -34.22 26.59
N TYR A 5 -24.06 -35.05 26.82
CA TYR A 5 -22.67 -34.64 26.69
C TYR A 5 -22.32 -34.24 25.25
N SER A 6 -22.79 -35.02 24.26
CA SER A 6 -22.61 -34.69 22.84
C SER A 6 -23.30 -33.38 22.45
N LYS A 7 -24.55 -33.15 22.91
CA LYS A 7 -25.25 -31.88 22.67
C LYS A 7 -24.51 -30.69 23.27
N PHE A 8 -23.97 -30.83 24.48
CA PHE A 8 -23.17 -29.78 25.12
C PHE A 8 -21.92 -29.46 24.30
N VAL A 9 -21.13 -30.47 23.92
CA VAL A 9 -19.91 -30.28 23.12
C VAL A 9 -20.23 -29.61 21.77
N VAL A 10 -21.27 -30.08 21.07
CA VAL A 10 -21.68 -29.52 19.77
C VAL A 10 -22.15 -28.07 19.91
N THR A 11 -22.94 -27.77 20.94
CA THR A 11 -23.42 -26.39 21.20
C THR A 11 -22.25 -25.47 21.49
N THR A 12 -21.31 -25.88 22.34
CA THR A 12 -20.12 -25.09 22.65
C THR A 12 -19.24 -24.88 21.42
N MET A 13 -19.02 -25.91 20.59
CA MET A 13 -18.31 -25.75 19.31
C MET A 13 -19.01 -24.77 18.37
N LEU A 14 -20.33 -24.87 18.24
CA LEU A 14 -21.11 -23.96 17.40
C LEU A 14 -21.00 -22.51 17.89
N VAL A 15 -21.08 -22.28 19.20
CA VAL A 15 -20.92 -20.94 19.77
C VAL A 15 -19.49 -20.42 19.56
N MET A 16 -18.46 -21.25 19.77
CA MET A 16 -17.06 -20.85 19.54
C MET A 16 -16.81 -20.50 18.07
N ILE A 17 -17.22 -21.37 17.13
CA ILE A 17 -17.06 -21.16 15.69
C ILE A 17 -17.88 -19.95 15.23
N GLY A 18 -19.14 -19.84 15.68
CA GLY A 18 -20.00 -18.71 15.38
C GLY A 18 -19.41 -17.39 15.86
N SER A 19 -18.87 -17.35 17.08
CA SER A 19 -18.21 -16.16 17.62
C SER A 19 -16.94 -15.80 16.85
N LEU A 20 -16.15 -16.80 16.46
CA LEU A 20 -14.97 -16.61 15.61
C LEU A 20 -15.37 -16.00 14.25
N CYS A 21 -16.38 -16.56 13.58
CA CYS A 21 -16.86 -16.06 12.30
C CYS A 21 -17.39 -14.63 12.41
N ILE A 22 -18.19 -14.32 13.43
CA ILE A 22 -18.73 -12.97 13.64
C ILE A 22 -17.60 -11.97 13.91
N GLY A 23 -16.69 -12.31 14.83
CA GLY A 23 -15.55 -11.45 15.18
C GLY A 23 -14.65 -11.19 13.97
N PHE A 24 -14.39 -12.24 13.18
CA PHE A 24 -13.62 -12.14 11.95
C PHE A 24 -14.29 -11.23 10.91
N LEU A 25 -15.57 -11.43 10.63
CA LEU A 25 -16.32 -10.60 9.67
C LEU A 25 -16.42 -9.13 10.13
N ALA A 26 -16.66 -8.90 11.42
CA ALA A 26 -16.72 -7.55 11.99
C ALA A 26 -15.37 -6.83 11.86
N THR A 27 -14.28 -7.52 12.21
CA THR A 27 -12.91 -6.96 12.12
C THR A 27 -12.55 -6.68 10.67
N ASN A 28 -12.86 -7.61 9.77
CA ASN A 28 -12.61 -7.44 8.34
C ASN A 28 -13.38 -6.26 7.75
N THR A 29 -14.65 -6.10 8.12
CA THR A 29 -15.48 -4.97 7.69
C THR A 29 -14.90 -3.64 8.20
N TYR A 30 -14.56 -3.58 9.49
CA TYR A 30 -13.94 -2.39 10.08
C TYR A 30 -12.62 -2.02 9.39
N TYR A 31 -11.81 -3.03 9.06
CA TYR A 31 -10.56 -2.81 8.32
C TYR A 31 -10.82 -2.16 6.96
N HIS A 32 -11.73 -2.71 6.15
CA HIS A 32 -12.01 -2.20 4.81
C HIS A 32 -12.64 -0.81 4.81
N GLN A 33 -13.52 -0.51 5.78
CA GLN A 33 -14.23 0.77 5.84
C GLN A 33 -13.42 1.90 6.47
N VAL A 34 -12.55 1.61 7.44
CA VAL A 34 -11.91 2.65 8.25
C VAL A 34 -10.39 2.61 8.14
N VAL A 35 -9.80 1.44 8.39
CA VAL A 35 -8.34 1.32 8.50
C VAL A 35 -7.67 1.52 7.13
N LYS A 36 -8.25 0.93 6.08
CA LYS A 36 -7.71 1.01 4.72
C LYS A 36 -7.66 2.46 4.21
N GLU A 37 -8.75 3.21 4.37
CA GLU A 37 -8.84 4.62 3.96
C GLU A 37 -7.90 5.52 4.76
N LYS A 38 -7.84 5.36 6.09
CA LYS A 38 -6.90 6.10 6.93
C LYS A 38 -5.44 5.82 6.58
N ASN A 39 -5.12 4.57 6.30
CA ASN A 39 -3.76 4.18 5.91
C ASN A 39 -3.38 4.78 4.55
N ASP A 40 -4.28 4.72 3.57
CA ASP A 40 -4.09 5.34 2.27
C ASP A 40 -3.84 6.85 2.41
N ALA A 41 -4.73 7.57 3.11
CA ALA A 41 -4.59 9.01 3.34
C ALA A 41 -3.27 9.38 4.03
N LYS A 42 -2.82 8.56 5.00
CA LYS A 42 -1.51 8.74 5.65
C LYS A 42 -0.36 8.61 4.65
N ASN A 43 -0.38 7.59 3.80
CA ASN A 43 0.67 7.36 2.81
C ASN A 43 0.64 8.38 1.67
N VAL A 44 -0.55 8.88 1.29
CA VAL A 44 -0.72 10.03 0.38
C VAL A 44 0.01 11.25 0.92
N LYS A 45 -0.21 11.58 2.19
CA LYS A 45 0.47 12.72 2.82
C LYS A 45 2.00 12.56 2.80
N ILE A 46 2.51 11.38 3.15
CA ILE A 46 3.95 11.08 3.10
C ILE A 46 4.51 11.24 1.67
N ALA A 47 3.82 10.68 0.68
CA ALA A 47 4.22 10.78 -0.72
C ALA A 47 4.25 12.24 -1.20
N GLN A 48 3.25 13.04 -0.84
CA GLN A 48 3.18 14.46 -1.16
C GLN A 48 4.27 15.26 -0.45
N ASP A 49 4.59 14.95 0.81
CA ASP A 49 5.66 15.61 1.54
C ASP A 49 7.03 15.34 0.90
N ILE A 50 7.27 14.12 0.42
CA ILE A 50 8.47 13.74 -0.36
C ILE A 50 8.52 14.48 -1.69
N ALA A 51 7.42 14.46 -2.46
CA ALA A 51 7.31 15.18 -3.73
C ALA A 51 7.60 16.67 -3.57
N LYS A 52 6.98 17.30 -2.55
CA LYS A 52 7.18 18.70 -2.20
C LYS A 52 8.64 19.00 -1.84
N TYR A 53 9.29 18.12 -1.07
CA TYR A 53 10.70 18.28 -0.72
C TYR A 53 11.60 18.25 -1.97
N ILE A 54 11.34 17.32 -2.90
CA ILE A 54 12.08 17.25 -4.17
C ILE A 54 11.93 18.55 -4.96
N GLU A 55 10.71 19.07 -5.08
CA GLU A 55 10.41 20.30 -5.82
C GLU A 55 11.01 21.56 -5.17
N SER A 56 10.94 21.66 -3.85
CA SER A 56 11.38 22.85 -3.11
C SER A 56 12.89 22.89 -2.92
N SER A 57 13.47 21.75 -2.57
CA SER A 57 14.88 21.65 -2.18
C SER A 57 15.78 21.34 -3.37
N LYS A 58 15.22 20.81 -4.47
CA LYS A 58 15.93 20.46 -5.72
C LYS A 58 17.25 19.74 -5.41
N PRO A 59 17.20 18.53 -4.82
CA PRO A 59 18.42 17.81 -4.45
C PRO A 59 19.33 17.68 -5.66
N ASP A 60 20.64 17.91 -5.49
CA ASP A 60 21.62 17.81 -6.57
C ASP A 60 21.67 16.39 -7.18
N ASP A 61 21.37 15.37 -6.36
CA ASP A 61 21.29 13.97 -6.76
C ASP A 61 19.96 13.36 -6.27
N LEU A 62 18.97 13.34 -7.17
CA LEU A 62 17.66 12.76 -6.90
C LEU A 62 17.74 11.24 -6.66
N ASP A 63 18.59 10.54 -7.40
CA ASP A 63 18.70 9.08 -7.32
C ASP A 63 19.26 8.66 -5.97
N ASN A 64 20.27 9.37 -5.46
CA ASN A 64 20.82 9.13 -4.13
C ASN A 64 19.79 9.44 -3.01
N TYR A 65 19.00 10.51 -3.17
CA TYR A 65 17.92 10.83 -2.23
C TYR A 65 16.85 9.72 -2.19
N LEU A 66 16.36 9.29 -3.35
CA LEU A 66 15.37 8.20 -3.43
C LEU A 66 15.95 6.85 -2.99
N THR A 67 17.25 6.61 -3.21
CA THR A 67 17.96 5.44 -2.68
C THR A 67 17.98 5.46 -1.16
N THR A 68 18.31 6.60 -0.55
CA THR A 68 18.28 6.78 0.91
C THR A 68 16.89 6.49 1.48
N LEU A 69 15.83 7.00 0.84
CA LEU A 69 14.45 6.69 1.23
C LEU A 69 14.15 5.18 1.11
N GLY A 70 14.70 4.54 0.08
CA GLY A 70 14.64 3.10 -0.09
C GLY A 70 15.27 2.32 1.06
N GLU A 71 16.47 2.74 1.49
CA GLU A 71 17.24 2.11 2.56
C GLU A 71 16.59 2.25 3.94
N ILE A 72 15.85 3.34 4.19
CA ILE A 72 15.13 3.55 5.45
C ILE A 72 13.74 2.86 5.49
N GLY A 73 13.36 2.12 4.45
CA GLY A 73 12.17 1.27 4.46
C GLY A 73 11.03 1.72 3.57
N TYR A 74 11.32 2.38 2.45
CA TYR A 74 10.35 2.56 1.37
C TYR A 74 10.69 1.70 0.15
N GLN A 75 9.67 1.34 -0.61
CA GLN A 75 9.81 0.85 -1.98
C GLN A 75 9.28 1.95 -2.88
N ILE A 76 10.08 2.33 -3.86
CA ILE A 76 9.82 3.50 -4.69
C ILE A 76 9.96 3.11 -6.16
N TYR A 77 9.06 3.62 -6.98
CA TYR A 77 9.17 3.62 -8.42
C TYR A 77 8.93 5.04 -8.93
N ALA A 78 9.93 5.65 -9.55
CA ALA A 78 9.83 6.98 -10.14
C ALA A 78 9.93 6.86 -11.66
N THR A 79 9.02 7.51 -12.40
CA THR A 79 9.00 7.44 -13.86
C THR A 79 8.54 8.75 -14.50
N ASN A 80 9.08 9.08 -15.66
CA ASN A 80 8.61 10.18 -16.51
C ASN A 80 7.63 9.71 -17.61
N GLY A 81 7.23 8.43 -17.59
CA GLY A 81 6.37 7.80 -18.60
C GLY A 81 7.12 7.05 -19.72
N ASN A 82 8.40 7.36 -19.94
CA ASN A 82 9.27 6.68 -20.90
C ASN A 82 10.30 5.79 -20.19
N GLU A 83 10.93 6.35 -19.16
CA GLU A 83 11.95 5.71 -18.34
C GLU A 83 11.46 5.65 -16.89
N GLY A 84 11.89 4.62 -16.17
CA GLY A 84 11.48 4.41 -14.79
C GLY A 84 12.55 3.70 -13.98
N HIS A 85 12.74 4.17 -12.75
CA HIS A 85 13.75 3.69 -11.81
C HIS A 85 13.09 3.18 -10.54
N PHE A 86 13.62 2.09 -9.99
CA PHE A 86 13.15 1.47 -8.76
C PHE A 86 14.19 1.68 -7.66
N PHE A 87 13.73 2.05 -6.47
CA PHE A 87 14.58 2.26 -5.29
C PHE A 87 14.03 1.47 -4.09
N GLY A 88 14.94 1.04 -3.21
CA GLY A 88 14.62 0.24 -2.03
C GLY A 88 14.28 -1.21 -2.34
N GLY A 89 13.32 -1.77 -1.58
CA GLY A 89 12.98 -3.19 -1.65
C GLY A 89 12.36 -3.66 -2.97
N LYS A 90 12.59 -4.93 -3.34
CA LYS A 90 12.03 -5.53 -4.56
C LYS A 90 10.51 -5.76 -4.45
N TYR A 91 9.78 -5.30 -5.47
CA TYR A 91 8.38 -5.66 -5.71
C TYR A 91 8.25 -7.13 -6.13
N ARG A 92 7.22 -7.83 -5.63
CA ARG A 92 6.84 -9.17 -6.11
C ARG A 92 6.27 -9.09 -7.52
N ASP A 93 5.42 -8.10 -7.76
CA ASP A 93 4.86 -7.78 -9.07
C ASP A 93 5.09 -6.29 -9.40
N LYS A 94 5.66 -6.04 -10.58
CA LYS A 94 5.98 -4.69 -11.09
C LYS A 94 4.99 -4.20 -12.14
N THR A 95 3.90 -4.95 -12.37
CA THR A 95 2.87 -4.56 -13.33
C THR A 95 2.17 -3.30 -12.82
N LEU A 96 2.03 -2.30 -13.69
CA LEU A 96 1.26 -1.09 -13.41
C LEU A 96 0.61 -0.62 -14.70
N PRO A 97 -0.72 -0.37 -14.73
CA PRO A 97 -1.39 0.07 -15.95
C PRO A 97 -0.81 1.40 -16.45
N SER A 98 -0.54 1.51 -17.75
CA SER A 98 -0.01 2.75 -18.34
C SER A 98 -0.95 3.94 -18.15
N ASN A 99 -2.26 3.71 -18.06
CA ASN A 99 -3.23 4.76 -17.75
C ASN A 99 -3.06 5.32 -16.34
N THR A 100 -2.61 4.50 -15.37
CA THR A 100 -2.30 4.95 -14.01
C THR A 100 -1.10 5.88 -14.01
N VAL A 101 -0.03 5.51 -14.73
CA VAL A 101 1.16 6.38 -14.89
C VAL A 101 0.77 7.72 -15.52
N LYS A 102 0.00 7.69 -16.62
CA LYS A 102 -0.51 8.91 -17.27
C LYS A 102 -1.38 9.76 -16.34
N HIS A 103 -2.26 9.14 -15.57
CA HIS A 103 -3.10 9.84 -14.60
C HIS A 103 -2.26 10.62 -13.58
N VAL A 104 -1.22 10.00 -13.03
CA VAL A 104 -0.33 10.65 -12.05
C VAL A 104 0.52 11.73 -12.71
N LEU A 105 1.09 11.47 -13.89
CA LEU A 105 1.83 12.49 -14.65
C LEU A 105 0.98 13.73 -14.98
N ASN A 106 -0.33 13.56 -15.16
CA ASN A 106 -1.29 14.65 -15.38
C ASN A 106 -1.74 15.36 -14.08
N GLY A 107 -1.11 15.08 -12.94
CA GLY A 107 -1.41 15.73 -11.67
C GLY A 107 -2.36 14.94 -10.75
N GLY A 108 -2.80 13.75 -11.17
CA GLY A 108 -3.69 12.90 -10.38
C GLY A 108 -2.98 12.20 -9.20
N ILE A 109 -3.75 11.89 -8.15
CA ILE A 109 -3.28 11.06 -7.05
C ILE A 109 -3.80 9.64 -7.26
N TYR A 110 -2.89 8.67 -7.34
CA TYR A 110 -3.25 7.27 -7.45
C TYR A 110 -3.32 6.63 -6.06
N HIS A 111 -4.49 6.10 -5.73
CA HIS A 111 -4.80 5.49 -4.44
C HIS A 111 -4.72 3.96 -4.51
N GLY A 112 -3.60 3.44 -4.99
CA GLY A 112 -3.41 1.99 -5.18
C GLY A 112 -3.56 1.20 -3.88
N MET A 113 -3.26 1.79 -2.72
CA MET A 113 -3.47 1.15 -1.42
C MET A 113 -4.95 1.02 -1.06
N ARG A 114 -5.75 2.09 -1.22
CA ARG A 114 -7.21 2.05 -1.00
C ARG A 114 -7.94 1.21 -2.04
N ASP A 115 -7.53 1.31 -3.28
CA ASP A 115 -8.24 0.74 -4.43
C ASP A 115 -7.65 -0.62 -4.84
N PHE A 116 -6.65 -1.15 -4.11
CA PHE A 116 -6.00 -2.43 -4.40
C PHE A 116 -7.06 -3.53 -4.59
N PRO A 117 -7.20 -4.08 -5.80
CA PRO A 117 -8.17 -5.11 -6.09
C PRO A 117 -7.66 -6.44 -5.53
N LYS A 118 -8.57 -7.23 -4.98
CA LYS A 118 -8.38 -8.64 -4.58
C LYS A 118 -7.85 -8.94 -3.18
N GLU A 119 -8.47 -8.47 -2.11
CA GLU A 119 -8.56 -9.36 -0.95
C GLU A 119 -9.90 -9.16 -0.24
N THR A 120 -10.67 -10.25 -0.13
CA THR A 120 -11.84 -10.34 0.76
C THR A 120 -11.44 -10.22 2.23
N PHE A 121 -10.13 -10.22 2.52
CA PHE A 121 -9.54 -10.24 3.85
C PHE A 121 -8.51 -9.10 4.05
N VAL A 122 -8.19 -8.82 5.32
CA VAL A 122 -7.21 -7.81 5.79
C VAL A 122 -5.79 -7.91 5.17
N THR A 123 -5.47 -9.01 4.49
CA THR A 123 -4.13 -9.35 4.00
C THR A 123 -3.64 -8.51 2.82
N GLY A 124 -4.54 -7.81 2.11
CA GLY A 124 -4.19 -7.01 0.94
C GLY A 124 -3.18 -5.89 1.23
N PHE A 125 -3.15 -5.38 2.46
CA PHE A 125 -2.13 -4.42 2.91
C PHE A 125 -0.69 -4.91 2.68
N PHE A 126 -0.46 -6.20 2.90
CA PHE A 126 0.86 -6.83 2.84
C PHE A 126 1.26 -7.25 1.43
N ALA A 127 0.37 -7.11 0.45
CA ALA A 127 0.63 -7.53 -0.92
C ALA A 127 1.73 -6.64 -1.53
N ASN A 128 2.95 -7.16 -1.67
CA ASN A 128 4.12 -6.46 -2.19
C ASN A 128 4.07 -6.28 -3.72
N GLU A 129 3.20 -5.41 -4.20
CA GLU A 129 2.96 -5.17 -5.63
C GLU A 129 3.00 -3.69 -5.94
N LEU A 130 3.45 -3.34 -7.15
CA LEU A 130 3.54 -1.95 -7.58
C LEU A 130 2.15 -1.30 -7.71
N ILE A 131 1.11 -2.05 -8.08
CA ILE A 131 -0.27 -1.53 -8.06
C ILE A 131 -0.76 -1.18 -6.65
N ASN A 132 -0.14 -1.72 -5.59
CA ASN A 132 -0.43 -1.44 -4.18
C ASN A 132 0.51 -0.34 -3.63
N THR A 133 0.53 0.80 -4.32
CA THR A 133 1.34 1.97 -3.96
C THR A 133 0.48 3.24 -4.00
N ILE A 134 0.99 4.31 -3.41
CA ILE A 134 0.47 5.66 -3.63
C ILE A 134 1.24 6.28 -4.79
N GLY A 135 0.53 6.83 -5.78
CA GLY A 135 1.13 7.61 -6.85
C GLY A 135 0.89 9.11 -6.67
N VAL A 136 1.94 9.93 -6.73
CA VAL A 136 1.85 11.40 -6.71
C VAL A 136 2.72 12.02 -7.81
N PRO A 137 2.31 13.15 -8.41
CA PRO A 137 3.14 13.91 -9.32
C PRO A 137 4.26 14.65 -8.58
N PHE A 138 5.39 14.85 -9.25
CA PHE A 138 6.37 15.87 -8.86
C PHE A 138 7.15 16.39 -10.07
N THR A 139 7.74 17.57 -9.94
CA THR A 139 8.62 18.17 -10.96
C THR A 139 10.07 18.15 -10.50
N TYR A 140 10.98 17.73 -11.36
CA TYR A 140 12.42 17.80 -11.12
C TYR A 140 13.12 18.18 -12.42
N GLU A 141 14.05 19.15 -12.37
CA GLU A 141 14.74 19.69 -13.56
C GLU A 141 13.80 20.07 -14.73
N ASN A 142 12.67 20.71 -14.42
CA ASN A 142 11.62 21.09 -15.40
C ASN A 142 10.97 19.91 -16.16
N LYS A 143 11.13 18.68 -15.65
CA LYS A 143 10.46 17.48 -16.17
C LYS A 143 9.45 16.97 -15.15
N GLN A 144 8.32 16.51 -15.67
CA GLN A 144 7.26 15.90 -14.87
C GLN A 144 7.56 14.43 -14.61
N TYR A 145 7.41 14.02 -13.35
CA TYR A 145 7.56 12.64 -12.91
C TYR A 145 6.32 12.18 -12.14
N ALA A 146 6.13 10.88 -12.12
CA ALA A 146 5.20 10.17 -11.26
C ALA A 146 6.00 9.35 -10.24
N LEU A 147 5.75 9.61 -8.96
CA LEU A 147 6.33 8.90 -7.83
C LEU A 147 5.32 7.89 -7.30
N PHE A 148 5.65 6.61 -7.36
CA PHE A 148 4.90 5.53 -6.75
C PHE A 148 5.65 5.03 -5.52
N ILE A 149 5.03 5.11 -4.35
CA ILE A 149 5.68 4.82 -3.07
C ILE A 149 4.81 3.96 -2.16
N ARG A 150 5.46 3.06 -1.42
CA ARG A 150 4.90 2.32 -0.30
C ARG A 150 5.96 2.02 0.75
N PRO A 151 5.58 1.74 2.00
CA PRO A 151 6.50 1.17 2.98
C PRO A 151 6.95 -0.24 2.57
N ASP A 152 8.24 -0.55 2.79
CA ASP A 152 8.76 -1.92 2.78
C ASP A 152 8.48 -2.57 4.13
N ILE A 153 7.35 -3.26 4.21
CA ILE A 153 6.88 -3.89 5.45
C ILE A 153 7.88 -4.95 5.94
N ARG A 154 8.63 -5.61 5.05
CA ARG A 154 9.62 -6.61 5.49
C ARG A 154 10.79 -5.96 6.20
N LEU A 155 11.24 -4.79 5.75
CA LEU A 155 12.36 -4.09 6.38
C LEU A 155 11.92 -3.39 7.69
N LEU A 156 10.73 -2.78 7.70
CA LEU A 156 10.27 -1.98 8.84
C LEU A 156 9.84 -2.82 10.06
N PHE A 157 9.56 -4.10 9.86
CA PHE A 157 9.06 -5.00 10.90
C PHE A 157 9.87 -6.30 10.99
N SER A 158 11.11 -6.30 10.48
CA SER A 158 12.09 -7.39 10.66
C SER A 158 12.71 -7.40 12.05
#